data_AF-A0A5K0Z3V0-F1
#
_entry.id   AF-A0A5K0Z3V0-F1
#
_cell.length_a   1.000
_cell.length_b   1.000
_cell.length_c   1.000
_cell.angle_alpha   90.00
_cell.angle_beta   90.00
_cell.angle_gamma   90.00
#
_symmetry.space_group_name_H-M   'P 1'
#
loop_
_entity.id
_entity.type
_entity.pdbx_description
1 polymer ?
#
loop_
_entity_poly.entity_id
_entity_poly.type
_entity_poly.pdbx_seq_one_letter_code
_entity_poly.pdbx_strand_id
1 'polypeptide(L)'
;FHKERRSIIPAGDTSQFISSREADIAILEEPEHLNWYHHGKRWTDKFNYVVGVVHTNYLEYIKREKNGALQAFFVKHINNLVARAYCNK
;
A
#
# COMPACT_ATOMS: atom_id res chain seq x y z
N PHE A 1 7.89 -11.63 8.22
CA PHE A 1 8.07 -12.60 9.32
C PHE A 1 6.88 -12.48 10.21
N HIS A 2 6.43 -13.56 10.85
CA HIS A 2 5.44 -13.42 11.91
C HIS A 2 5.36 -14.59 12.92
N LYS A 3 6.34 -14.76 13.80
CA LYS A 3 6.11 -15.32 15.15
C LYS A 3 6.80 -14.61 16.34
N GLU A 4 8.11 -14.38 16.46
CA GLU A 4 9.23 -14.34 15.49
C GLU A 4 9.01 -13.27 14.40
N ARG A 5 8.88 -11.98 14.77
CA ARG A 5 8.21 -10.97 13.90
C ARG A 5 9.12 -9.96 13.18
N ARG A 6 10.45 -10.02 13.33
CA ARG A 6 11.46 -9.14 12.68
C ARG A 6 11.63 -9.28 11.13
N SER A 7 10.60 -9.16 10.28
CA SER A 7 10.79 -9.18 8.80
C SER A 7 9.53 -8.87 7.96
N ILE A 8 9.76 -8.84 6.64
CA ILE A 8 9.15 -8.02 5.58
C ILE A 8 8.10 -8.78 4.72
N ILE A 9 7.50 -9.88 5.22
CA ILE A 9 6.48 -10.65 4.45
C ILE A 9 5.44 -11.32 5.37
N PRO A 10 4.24 -11.62 4.83
CA PRO A 10 2.99 -11.01 5.24
C PRO A 10 2.54 -11.48 6.62
N ALA A 11 1.95 -10.57 7.41
CA ALA A 11 1.37 -10.86 8.71
C ALA A 11 0.04 -11.66 8.65
N GLY A 12 -0.35 -12.13 7.46
CA GLY A 12 -1.74 -12.40 7.08
C GLY A 12 -2.48 -11.12 6.70
N ASP A 13 -3.73 -11.26 6.28
CA ASP A 13 -4.67 -10.14 6.12
C ASP A 13 -4.90 -9.50 7.51
N THR A 14 -4.35 -8.30 7.76
CA THR A 14 -4.52 -7.62 9.05
C THR A 14 -5.94 -7.11 9.27
N SER A 15 -6.73 -6.94 8.21
CA SER A 15 -8.12 -6.53 8.28
C SER A 15 -9.04 -7.60 8.87
N GLN A 16 -8.59 -8.87 8.93
CA GLN A 16 -9.31 -9.95 9.60
C GLN A 16 -9.50 -9.71 11.11
N PHE A 17 -8.60 -8.93 11.74
CA PHE A 17 -8.64 -8.64 13.18
C PHE A 17 -9.57 -7.46 13.52
N ILE A 18 -10.07 -6.74 12.52
CA ILE A 18 -10.95 -5.57 12.69
C ILE A 18 -12.36 -6.05 12.41
N SER A 19 -13.34 -5.82 13.30
CA SER A 19 -14.72 -6.22 13.00
C SER A 19 -15.33 -5.32 11.92
N SER A 20 -16.32 -5.81 11.17
CA SER A 20 -17.00 -4.97 10.15
C SER A 20 -17.82 -3.83 10.75
N ARG A 21 -18.04 -3.80 12.08
CA ARG A 21 -18.66 -2.68 12.78
C ARG A 21 -17.68 -1.55 13.06
N GLU A 22 -16.39 -1.85 13.12
CA GLU A 22 -15.30 -0.91 13.44
C GLU A 22 -14.49 -0.48 12.21
N ALA A 23 -14.68 -1.16 11.07
CA ALA A 23 -13.99 -0.89 9.82
C ALA A 23 -14.61 0.31 9.09
N ASP A 24 -14.45 1.51 9.65
CA ASP A 24 -14.98 2.74 9.07
C ASP A 24 -13.98 3.37 8.08
N ILE A 25 -12.80 3.76 8.56
CA ILE A 25 -11.75 4.41 7.74
C ILE A 25 -10.43 3.64 7.81
N ALA A 26 -9.82 3.36 6.65
CA ALA A 26 -8.44 2.91 6.52
C ALA A 26 -7.56 3.99 5.89
N ILE A 27 -6.36 4.17 6.43
CA ILE A 27 -5.30 5.01 5.84
C ILE A 27 -4.14 4.08 5.51
N LEU A 28 -3.76 4.02 4.24
CA LEU A 28 -2.71 3.13 3.72
C LEU A 28 -1.49 3.97 3.34
N GLU A 29 -0.45 3.92 4.16
CA GLU A 29 0.88 4.40 3.75
C GLU A 29 1.51 3.39 2.80
N GLU A 30 2.11 3.86 1.70
CA GLU A 30 2.63 3.01 0.62
C GLU A 30 1.57 2.01 0.08
N PRO A 31 0.42 2.50 -0.41
CA PRO A 31 -0.66 1.65 -0.89
C PRO A 31 -0.22 0.71 -2.01
N GLU A 32 0.82 1.03 -2.78
CA GLU A 32 1.50 0.12 -3.70
C GLU A 32 1.96 -1.17 -3.01
N HIS A 33 2.74 -1.07 -1.94
CA HIS A 33 3.27 -2.20 -1.18
C HIS A 33 2.13 -2.94 -0.45
N LEU A 34 1.23 -2.19 0.18
CA LEU A 34 0.09 -2.76 0.91
C LEU A 34 -0.96 -3.41 0.00
N ASN A 35 -1.00 -3.13 -1.30
CA ASN A 35 -1.88 -3.85 -2.23
C ASN A 35 -1.16 -4.98 -2.99
N TRP A 36 0.14 -4.87 -3.30
CA TRP A 36 0.89 -5.95 -3.94
C TRP A 36 1.04 -7.20 -3.06
N TYR A 37 1.21 -7.01 -1.74
CA TYR A 37 1.42 -8.11 -0.80
C TYR A 37 0.17 -8.49 0.02
N HIS A 38 -0.99 -7.91 -0.30
CA HIS A 38 -2.26 -8.21 0.36
C HIS A 38 -3.13 -9.13 -0.49
N HIS A 39 -3.34 -10.34 0.01
CA HIS A 39 -4.16 -11.37 -0.62
C HIS A 39 -5.54 -11.53 0.03
N GLY A 40 -5.93 -10.55 0.87
CA GLY A 40 -7.20 -10.51 1.59
C GLY A 40 -8.36 -9.92 0.78
N LYS A 41 -9.42 -9.51 1.48
CA LYS A 41 -10.49 -8.68 0.87
C LYS A 41 -9.91 -7.34 0.43
N ARG A 42 -10.43 -6.73 -0.65
CA ARG A 42 -10.01 -5.36 -1.00
C ARG A 42 -10.31 -4.43 0.17
N TRP A 43 -9.44 -3.46 0.41
CA TRP A 43 -9.61 -2.48 1.48
C TRP A 43 -10.97 -1.77 1.38
N THR A 44 -11.40 -1.44 0.16
CA THR A 44 -12.71 -0.82 -0.15
C THR A 44 -13.92 -1.74 0.06
N ASP A 45 -13.73 -3.05 0.13
CA ASP A 45 -14.79 -4.02 0.41
C ASP A 45 -14.90 -4.31 1.92
N LYS A 46 -13.93 -3.81 2.70
CA LYS A 46 -13.80 -4.04 4.13
C LYS A 46 -14.06 -2.79 4.96
N PHE A 47 -13.60 -1.63 4.49
CA PHE A 47 -13.78 -0.33 5.13
C PHE A 47 -14.75 0.53 4.33
N ASN A 48 -15.57 1.34 5.02
CA ASN A 48 -16.44 2.32 4.36
C ASN A 48 -15.66 3.36 3.56
N TYR A 49 -14.41 3.64 3.97
CA TYR A 49 -13.55 4.62 3.32
C TYR A 49 -12.06 4.25 3.39
N VAL A 50 -11.34 4.39 2.29
CA VAL A 50 -9.90 4.10 2.19
C VAL A 50 -9.16 5.29 1.58
N VAL A 51 -8.09 5.73 2.22
CA VAL A 51 -7.21 6.81 1.74
C VAL A 51 -5.81 6.28 1.48
N GLY A 52 -5.26 6.53 0.30
CA GLY A 52 -3.90 6.13 -0.09
C GLY A 52 -2.88 7.26 0.07
N VAL A 53 -1.86 7.06 0.89
CA VAL A 53 -0.74 8.02 1.08
C VAL A 53 0.53 7.45 0.46
N VAL A 54 0.79 7.84 -0.79
CA VAL A 54 2.00 7.44 -1.52
C VAL A 54 3.22 8.14 -0.92
N HIS A 55 4.12 7.38 -0.28
CA HIS A 55 5.38 7.93 0.25
C HIS A 55 6.37 8.19 -0.88
N THR A 56 7.12 9.28 -0.77
CA THR A 56 7.91 9.83 -1.89
C THR A 56 9.43 9.66 -1.74
N ASN A 57 9.89 9.15 -0.60
CA ASN A 57 11.31 8.87 -0.34
C ASN A 57 11.90 7.85 -1.36
N TYR A 58 11.15 6.82 -1.74
CA TYR A 58 11.55 5.85 -2.76
C TYR A 58 11.78 6.50 -4.13
N LEU A 59 10.91 7.42 -4.55
CA LEU A 59 11.09 8.16 -5.80
C LEU A 59 12.37 9.02 -5.76
N GLU A 60 12.77 9.52 -4.59
CA GLU A 60 13.99 10.29 -4.41
C GLU A 60 15.26 9.42 -4.35
N TYR A 61 15.17 8.20 -3.81
CA TYR A 61 16.25 7.21 -3.91
C TYR A 61 16.46 6.75 -5.35
N ILE A 62 15.40 6.36 -6.05
CA ILE A 62 15.46 5.85 -7.43
C ILE A 62 16.08 6.90 -8.36
N LYS A 63 15.76 8.20 -8.21
CA LYS A 63 16.38 9.29 -9.00
C LYS A 63 17.91 9.32 -8.95
N ARG A 64 18.53 8.80 -7.89
CA ARG A 64 19.99 8.77 -7.70
C ARG A 64 20.66 7.60 -8.43
N GLU A 65 19.89 6.65 -8.94
CA GLU A 65 20.38 5.52 -9.72
C GLU A 65 20.59 5.88 -11.21
N LYS A 66 21.29 5.01 -11.94
CA LYS A 66 21.53 5.17 -13.38
C LYS A 66 20.19 5.02 -14.13
N ASN A 67 19.81 6.05 -14.89
CA ASN A 67 18.47 6.23 -15.49
C ASN A 67 17.33 6.46 -14.48
N GLY A 68 17.67 6.85 -13.25
CA GLY A 68 16.74 7.01 -12.12
C GLY A 68 15.55 7.93 -12.38
N ALA A 69 15.71 9.00 -13.16
CA ALA A 69 14.62 9.90 -13.51
C ALA A 69 13.49 9.21 -14.29
N LEU A 70 13.84 8.32 -15.23
CA LEU A 70 12.88 7.55 -16.03
C LEU A 70 12.22 6.45 -15.19
N GLN A 71 12.98 5.77 -14.35
CA GLN A 71 12.46 4.76 -13.43
C GLN A 71 11.50 5.39 -12.41
N ALA A 72 11.87 6.51 -11.78
CA ALA A 72 11.02 7.24 -10.85
C ALA A 72 9.74 7.78 -11.52
N PHE A 73 9.81 8.17 -12.79
CA PHE A 73 8.61 8.51 -13.58
C PHE A 73 7.65 7.31 -13.66
N PHE A 74 8.12 6.12 -14.07
CA PHE A 74 7.26 4.93 -14.17
C PHE A 74 6.71 4.49 -12.81
N VAL A 75 7.56 4.40 -11.78
CA VAL A 75 7.14 4.00 -10.42
C VAL A 75 6.06 4.95 -9.89
N LYS A 76 6.22 6.28 -10.04
CA LYS A 76 5.19 7.25 -9.64
C LYS A 76 3.84 6.98 -10.34
N HIS A 77 3.84 6.61 -11.62
CA HIS A 77 2.59 6.33 -12.34
C HIS A 77 1.94 5.02 -11.89
N ILE A 78 2.74 3.99 -11.60
CA ILE A 78 2.24 2.71 -11.07
C ILE A 78 1.65 2.92 -9.68
N ASN A 79 2.34 3.62 -8.78
CA ASN A 79 1.87 3.85 -7.40
C ASN A 79 0.55 4.66 -7.41
N ASN A 80 0.45 5.69 -8.26
CA ASN A 80 -0.79 6.44 -8.46
C ASN A 80 -1.92 5.58 -9.06
N LEU A 81 -1.62 4.64 -9.96
CA LEU A 81 -2.61 3.72 -10.53
C LEU A 81 -3.12 2.74 -9.47
N VAL A 82 -2.24 2.16 -8.65
CA VAL A 82 -2.61 1.26 -7.56
C VAL A 82 -3.43 2.00 -6.50
N ALA A 83 -3.00 3.18 -6.06
CA ALA A 83 -3.77 4.01 -5.13
C ALA A 83 -5.19 4.29 -5.68
N ARG A 84 -5.32 4.68 -6.96
CA ARG A 84 -6.64 4.94 -7.57
C ARG A 84 -7.51 3.70 -7.79
N ALA A 85 -6.93 2.51 -7.85
CA ALA A 85 -7.66 1.25 -8.03
C ALA A 85 -8.14 0.63 -6.71
N TYR A 86 -7.48 0.95 -5.58
CA TYR A 86 -7.69 0.32 -4.28
C TYR A 86 -7.99 1.31 -3.13
N CYS A 87 -8.02 2.61 -3.39
CA CYS A 87 -8.39 3.66 -2.43
C CYS A 87 -9.49 4.57 -3.00
N ASN A 88 -10.28 5.21 -2.14
CA ASN A 88 -11.34 6.15 -2.53
C ASN A 88 -10.82 7.57 -2.80
N LYS A 89 -9.68 7.94 -2.18
CA LYS A 89 -8.91 9.16 -2.44
C LYS A 89 -7.41 8.89 -2.27
#